data_AF-A0A842YPV2-F1
#
_entry.id   AF-A0A842YPV2-F1
#
_cell.length_a   1.000
_cell.length_b   1.000
_cell.length_c   1.000
_cell.angle_alpha   90.00
_cell.angle_beta   90.00
_cell.angle_gamma   90.00
#
_symmetry.space_group_name_H-M   'P 1'
#
loop_
_entity.id
_entity.type
_entity.pdbx_description
1 polymer ?
#
loop_
_entity_poly.entity_id
_entity_poly.type
_entity_poly.pdbx_seq_one_letter_code
_entity_poly.pdbx_strand_id
1 'polypeptide(L)'
;MTAKSRLSTGMGVNVLCELLGMCFNQEVQPSFSLRGFRMRSERNPHGWGLAFYPDKSVQVYKEPVKSRKSLMAEIMEGYNLIRSSIIMSHVRYTSKGTVAQRNTHPFQREWDGREYVFAHNGTLNAEFNLEDGRYRPVGETDSEMAFCHIMNQISENGDYIQG
;
A
#
# COMPACT_ATOMS: atom_id res chain seq x y z
N MET A 1 -48.31 -24.95 0.50
CA MET A 1 -47.02 -24.51 1.08
C MET A 1 -45.96 -24.69 0.00
N THR A 2 -45.68 -23.63 -0.74
CA THR A 2 -44.81 -23.71 -1.93
C THR A 2 -43.55 -22.91 -1.61
N ALA A 3 -42.45 -23.62 -1.41
CA ALA A 3 -41.13 -23.03 -1.28
C ALA A 3 -40.75 -22.33 -2.59
N LYS A 4 -40.46 -21.03 -2.53
CA LYS A 4 -39.72 -20.31 -3.56
C LYS A 4 -38.39 -19.88 -2.95
N SER A 5 -37.38 -20.73 -3.10
CA SER A 5 -35.98 -20.33 -2.95
C SER A 5 -35.66 -19.34 -4.08
N ARG A 6 -35.55 -18.05 -3.74
CA ARG A 6 -35.01 -17.06 -4.67
C ARG A 6 -33.50 -17.31 -4.80
N LEU A 7 -33.10 -17.78 -5.97
CA LEU A 7 -31.72 -17.67 -6.46
C LEU A 7 -31.37 -16.18 -6.52
N SER A 8 -30.48 -15.72 -5.64
CA SER A 8 -29.82 -14.42 -5.79
C SER A 8 -28.63 -14.59 -6.74
N THR A 9 -28.89 -14.44 -8.03
CA THR A 9 -27.87 -14.10 -9.02
C THR A 9 -27.39 -12.69 -8.74
N GLY A 10 -26.20 -12.57 -8.16
CA GLY A 10 -25.43 -11.34 -8.08
C GLY A 10 -23.96 -11.69 -8.01
N MET A 11 -23.23 -11.51 -9.10
CA MET A 11 -21.77 -11.42 -9.06
C MET A 11 -21.44 -10.22 -8.18
N GLY A 12 -21.23 -10.46 -6.89
CA GLY A 12 -20.62 -9.50 -6.00
C GLY A 12 -19.19 -9.28 -6.49
N VAL A 13 -18.94 -8.14 -7.14
CA VAL A 13 -17.57 -7.69 -7.36
C VAL A 13 -17.01 -7.44 -5.97
N ASN A 14 -16.19 -8.36 -5.46
CA ASN A 14 -15.38 -8.10 -4.28
C ASN A 14 -14.42 -6.96 -4.65
N VAL A 15 -14.77 -5.73 -4.27
CA VAL A 15 -13.95 -4.56 -4.54
C VAL A 15 -12.79 -4.60 -3.56
N LEU A 16 -11.68 -5.16 -4.01
CA LEU A 16 -10.41 -5.25 -3.28
C LEU A 16 -9.52 -4.07 -3.69
N CYS A 17 -8.61 -3.71 -2.79
CA CYS A 17 -7.52 -2.80 -3.14
C CYS A 17 -6.76 -3.35 -4.36
N GLU A 18 -5.96 -2.51 -5.01
CA GLU A 18 -5.02 -2.98 -6.02
C GLU A 18 -3.61 -2.49 -5.69
N LEU A 19 -2.62 -3.28 -6.10
CA LEU A 19 -1.20 -3.06 -5.80
C LEU A 19 -0.38 -3.22 -7.09
N LEU A 20 0.60 -2.35 -7.27
CA LEU A 20 1.64 -2.43 -8.29
C LEU A 20 2.99 -2.44 -7.59
N GLY A 21 3.82 -3.45 -7.86
CA GLY A 21 5.22 -3.50 -7.45
C GLY A 21 6.10 -3.67 -8.67
N MET A 22 7.21 -2.94 -8.73
CA MET A 22 8.18 -3.01 -9.80
C MET A 22 9.58 -3.10 -9.19
N CYS A 23 10.39 -4.07 -9.65
CA CYS A 23 11.76 -4.30 -9.18
C CYS A 23 12.65 -4.61 -10.39
N PHE A 24 13.73 -3.86 -10.57
CA PHE A 24 14.63 -3.95 -11.71
C PHE A 24 16.09 -3.87 -11.28
N ASN A 25 17.01 -4.33 -12.13
CA ASN A 25 18.45 -4.21 -11.92
C ASN A 25 19.03 -2.84 -12.34
N GLN A 26 18.20 -1.95 -12.91
CA GLN A 26 18.56 -0.59 -13.30
C GLN A 26 17.38 0.34 -13.01
N GLU A 27 17.65 1.64 -12.90
CA GLU A 27 16.61 2.64 -12.68
C GLU A 27 15.72 2.85 -13.91
N VAL A 28 14.41 2.74 -13.71
CA VAL A 28 13.41 2.99 -14.75
C VAL A 28 12.50 4.17 -14.41
N GLN A 29 11.90 4.77 -15.43
CA GLN A 29 10.79 5.71 -15.27
C GLN A 29 9.47 4.93 -15.28
N PRO A 30 8.62 5.05 -14.24
CA PRO A 30 7.41 4.24 -14.12
C PRO A 30 6.17 4.87 -14.78
N SER A 31 6.30 6.02 -15.46
CA SER A 31 5.19 6.87 -15.90
C SER A 31 4.09 6.11 -16.65
N PHE A 32 4.46 5.23 -17.59
CA PHE A 32 3.49 4.39 -18.32
C PHE A 32 2.70 3.45 -17.39
N SER A 33 3.40 2.77 -16.48
CA SER A 33 2.79 1.85 -15.52
C SER A 33 1.92 2.59 -14.49
N LEU A 34 2.36 3.74 -13.99
CA LEU A 34 1.60 4.57 -13.06
C LEU A 34 0.34 5.13 -13.72
N ARG A 35 0.43 5.59 -14.97
CA ARG A 35 -0.73 6.05 -15.75
C ARG A 35 -1.78 4.95 -15.87
N GLY A 36 -1.36 3.74 -16.27
CA GLY A 36 -2.25 2.59 -16.33
C GLY A 36 -2.85 2.23 -14.97
N PHE A 37 -2.05 2.30 -13.91
CA PHE A 37 -2.49 1.95 -12.56
C PHE A 37 -3.47 2.97 -11.97
N ARG A 38 -3.30 4.27 -12.25
CA ARG A 38 -4.21 5.34 -11.80
C ARG A 38 -5.65 5.13 -12.28
N MET A 39 -5.85 4.46 -13.41
CA MET A 39 -7.18 4.09 -13.92
C MET A 39 -7.98 3.21 -12.94
N ARG A 40 -7.29 2.42 -12.10
CA ARG A 40 -7.92 1.50 -11.13
C ARG A 40 -8.55 2.23 -9.94
N SER A 41 -8.27 3.52 -9.77
CA SER A 41 -8.88 4.36 -8.72
C SER A 41 -10.39 4.55 -8.87
N GLU A 42 -10.97 4.26 -10.04
CA GLU A 42 -12.43 4.28 -10.23
C GLU A 42 -13.12 3.28 -9.30
N ARG A 43 -12.51 2.10 -9.12
CA ARG A 43 -13.01 1.05 -8.22
C ARG A 43 -12.40 1.16 -6.82
N ASN A 44 -11.32 1.93 -6.66
CA ASN A 44 -10.56 2.08 -5.42
C ASN A 44 -10.43 3.56 -5.01
N PRO A 45 -11.53 4.22 -4.58
CA PRO A 45 -11.58 5.68 -4.45
C PRO A 45 -11.12 6.21 -3.08
N HIS A 46 -10.72 5.33 -2.16
CA HIS A 46 -10.54 5.68 -0.74
C HIS A 46 -9.10 6.03 -0.36
N GLY A 47 -8.20 6.09 -1.33
CA GLY A 47 -6.83 6.53 -1.15
C GLY A 47 -5.92 6.07 -2.26
N TRP A 48 -4.75 6.70 -2.35
CA TRP A 48 -3.68 6.27 -3.24
C TRP A 48 -2.32 6.51 -2.59
N GLY A 49 -1.32 5.78 -3.04
CA GLY A 49 0.05 6.05 -2.70
C GLY A 49 1.06 5.53 -3.71
N LEU A 50 2.26 6.10 -3.63
CA LEU A 50 3.44 5.79 -4.41
C LEU A 50 4.66 5.85 -3.49
N ALA A 51 5.48 4.81 -3.53
CA ALA A 51 6.80 4.78 -2.95
C ALA A 51 7.82 4.41 -4.02
N PHE A 52 8.98 5.05 -3.98
CA PHE A 52 10.11 4.70 -4.84
C PHE A 52 11.43 5.06 -4.16
N TYR A 53 12.48 4.33 -4.54
CA TYR A 53 13.83 4.49 -4.01
C TYR A 53 14.71 5.19 -5.05
N PRO A 54 14.82 6.53 -5.07
CA PRO A 54 15.75 7.21 -5.98
C PRO A 54 17.21 6.89 -5.68
N ASP A 55 17.50 6.49 -4.44
CA ASP A 55 18.79 5.97 -3.99
C ASP A 55 18.56 4.93 -2.87
N LYS A 56 19.25 5.05 -1.74
CA LYS A 56 19.01 4.20 -0.55
C LYS A 56 17.84 4.69 0.32
N SER A 57 17.43 5.93 0.14
CA SER A 57 16.26 6.52 0.78
C SER A 57 15.00 6.25 -0.02
N VAL A 58 13.85 6.28 0.64
CA VAL A 58 12.54 6.12 0.04
C VAL A 58 11.77 7.44 0.07
N GLN A 59 11.14 7.76 -1.05
CA GLN A 59 10.15 8.84 -1.11
C GLN A 59 8.76 8.23 -1.13
N VAL A 60 7.88 8.69 -0.24
CA VAL A 60 6.50 8.23 -0.14
C VAL A 60 5.54 9.39 -0.33
N TYR A 61 4.69 9.29 -1.36
CA TYR A 61 3.58 10.19 -1.61
C TYR A 61 2.28 9.42 -1.45
N LYS A 62 1.34 9.93 -0.64
CA LYS A 62 0.03 9.30 -0.46
C LYS A 62 -1.01 10.29 0.01
N GLU A 63 -2.26 10.05 -0.33
CA GLU A 63 -3.40 10.84 0.12
C GLU A 63 -4.64 9.96 0.29
N PRO A 64 -5.53 10.24 1.26
CA PRO A 64 -6.77 9.50 1.49
C PRO A 64 -7.89 9.98 0.55
N VAL A 65 -7.56 10.23 -0.73
CA VAL A 65 -8.50 10.67 -1.75
C VAL A 65 -8.37 9.79 -2.99
N LYS A 66 -9.38 9.78 -3.85
CA LYS A 66 -9.30 9.12 -5.15
C LYS A 66 -8.17 9.74 -5.98
N SER A 67 -7.24 8.93 -6.50
CA SER A 67 -6.07 9.46 -7.24
C SER A 67 -6.43 10.31 -8.48
N ARG A 68 -7.57 10.04 -9.12
CA ARG A 68 -8.07 10.89 -10.22
C ARG A 68 -8.55 12.27 -9.80
N LYS A 69 -8.79 12.49 -8.51
CA LYS A 69 -9.13 13.81 -7.92
C LYS A 69 -7.93 14.45 -7.22
N SER A 70 -6.76 13.81 -7.25
CA SER A 70 -5.54 14.33 -6.65
C SER A 70 -4.67 14.99 -7.72
N LEU A 71 -4.35 16.26 -7.49
CA LEU A 71 -3.35 16.98 -8.28
C LEU A 71 -1.96 16.38 -8.07
N MET A 72 -1.64 15.95 -6.85
CA MET A 72 -0.35 15.33 -6.54
C MET A 72 -0.17 14.02 -7.33
N ALA A 73 -1.20 13.17 -7.41
CA ALA A 73 -1.16 11.94 -8.19
C ALA A 73 -0.95 12.21 -9.70
N GLU A 74 -1.57 13.27 -10.22
CA GLU A 74 -1.40 13.70 -11.60
C GLU A 74 0.02 14.20 -11.88
N ILE A 75 0.58 15.02 -10.97
CA ILE A 75 1.96 15.48 -11.06
C ILE A 75 2.90 14.27 -11.04
N MET A 76 2.75 13.35 -10.09
CA MET A 76 3.60 12.15 -9.97
C MET A 76 3.54 11.25 -11.21
N GLU A 77 2.37 11.12 -11.86
CA GLU A 77 2.22 10.37 -13.11
C GLU A 77 3.06 10.97 -14.25
N GLY A 78 3.11 12.31 -14.33
CA GLY A 78 3.84 13.06 -15.36
C GLY A 78 5.28 13.43 -14.99
N TYR A 79 5.75 13.10 -13.78
CA TYR A 79 7.04 13.56 -13.27
C TYR A 79 8.20 12.66 -13.75
N ASN A 80 8.84 13.09 -14.84
CA ASN A 80 9.92 12.33 -15.50
C ASN A 80 11.21 12.16 -14.67
N LEU A 81 11.34 12.87 -13.54
CA LEU A 81 12.47 12.74 -12.63
C LEU A 81 12.31 11.56 -11.65
N ILE A 82 11.13 10.93 -11.59
CA ILE A 82 10.96 9.67 -10.85
C ILE A 82 11.72 8.57 -11.59
N ARG A 83 12.87 8.18 -11.03
CA ARG A 83 13.69 7.06 -11.48
C ARG A 83 14.03 6.21 -10.28
N SER A 84 13.81 4.90 -10.40
CA SER A 84 14.11 3.96 -9.33
C SER A 84 14.17 2.53 -9.85
N SER A 85 14.93 1.69 -9.17
CA SER A 85 14.92 0.24 -9.33
C SER A 85 13.77 -0.42 -8.58
N ILE A 86 13.22 0.20 -7.52
CA ILE A 86 12.16 -0.36 -6.66
C ILE A 86 11.02 0.65 -6.52
N ILE A 87 9.84 0.29 -7.01
CA ILE A 87 8.67 1.16 -7.05
C ILE A 87 7.45 0.39 -6.57
N MET A 88 6.65 1.01 -5.70
CA MET A 88 5.42 0.44 -5.18
C MET A 88 4.29 1.47 -5.26
N SER A 89 3.14 1.09 -5.79
CA SER A 89 1.94 1.92 -5.79
C SER A 89 0.73 1.15 -5.32
N HIS A 90 -0.19 1.84 -4.67
CA HIS A 90 -1.40 1.27 -4.09
C HIS A 90 -2.59 2.18 -4.37
N VAL A 91 -3.73 1.58 -4.71
CA VAL A 91 -5.03 2.27 -4.68
C VAL A 91 -5.94 1.55 -3.70
N ARG A 92 -6.54 2.31 -2.80
CA ARG A 92 -7.23 1.78 -1.62
C ARG A 92 -8.73 1.72 -1.84
N TYR A 93 -9.31 0.57 -1.50
CA TYR A 93 -10.71 0.44 -1.16
C TYR A 93 -10.83 0.12 0.33
N THR A 94 -11.45 1.01 1.10
CA THR A 94 -11.58 0.86 2.55
C THR A 94 -12.53 -0.27 2.91
N SER A 95 -11.99 -1.35 3.46
CA SER A 95 -12.73 -2.39 4.19
C SER A 95 -12.63 -2.24 5.71
N LYS A 96 -11.49 -1.74 6.21
CA LYS A 96 -11.21 -1.46 7.63
C LYS A 96 -10.53 -0.11 7.82
N GLY A 97 -10.83 0.54 8.94
CA GLY A 97 -10.30 1.86 9.33
C GLY A 97 -10.91 3.03 8.56
N THR A 98 -10.69 4.24 9.06
CA THR A 98 -11.21 5.47 8.43
C THR A 98 -10.46 5.83 7.15
N VAL A 99 -11.07 6.67 6.31
CA VAL A 99 -10.39 7.29 5.16
C VAL A 99 -9.50 8.41 5.70
N ALA A 100 -8.23 8.08 5.97
CA ALA A 100 -7.26 8.98 6.59
C ALA A 100 -5.84 8.66 6.15
N GLN A 101 -4.96 9.67 6.14
CA GLN A 101 -3.55 9.56 5.72
C GLN A 101 -2.80 8.41 6.41
N ARG A 102 -3.01 8.27 7.73
CA ARG A 102 -2.41 7.21 8.56
C ARG A 102 -2.86 5.79 8.21
N ASN A 103 -3.96 5.65 7.47
CA ASN A 103 -4.51 4.35 7.01
C ASN A 103 -4.28 4.12 5.50
N THR A 104 -3.65 5.06 4.82
CA THR A 104 -3.38 4.97 3.39
C THR A 104 -2.01 4.32 3.19
N HIS A 105 -1.97 3.32 2.31
CA HIS A 105 -0.73 2.69 1.87
C HIS A 105 0.06 3.61 0.92
N PRO A 106 1.38 3.40 0.80
CA PRO A 106 2.18 2.45 1.57
C PRO A 106 2.58 2.99 2.95
N PHE A 107 3.04 2.10 3.83
CA PHE A 107 3.62 2.43 5.13
C PHE A 107 5.15 2.41 5.04
N GLN A 108 5.81 3.25 5.83
CA GLN A 108 7.27 3.37 5.89
C GLN A 108 7.75 3.27 7.34
N ARG A 109 8.84 2.55 7.57
CA ARG A 109 9.59 2.50 8.84
C ARG A 109 11.09 2.39 8.55
N GLU A 110 11.90 2.95 9.43
CA GLU A 110 13.37 2.81 9.37
C GLU A 110 13.81 1.77 10.40
N TRP A 111 14.77 0.93 10.04
CA TRP A 111 15.53 0.09 10.96
C TRP A 111 16.99 -0.03 10.49
N ASP A 112 17.92 0.18 11.43
CA ASP A 112 19.38 0.07 11.23
C ASP A 112 19.91 0.81 10.00
N GLY A 113 19.45 2.05 9.80
CA GLY A 113 19.83 2.91 8.68
C GLY A 113 19.18 2.55 7.35
N ARG A 114 18.22 1.61 7.33
CA ARG A 114 17.50 1.17 6.11
C ARG A 114 16.01 1.51 6.20
N GLU A 115 15.47 2.05 5.12
CA GLU A 115 14.04 2.38 5.02
C GLU A 115 13.24 1.24 4.37
N TYR A 116 12.26 0.75 5.10
CA TYR A 116 11.35 -0.31 4.68
C TYR A 116 10.01 0.27 4.29
N VAL A 117 9.47 -0.20 3.17
CA VAL A 117 8.13 0.15 2.71
C VAL A 117 7.26 -1.07 2.56
N PHE A 118 6.00 -0.94 2.99
CA PHE A 118 5.03 -2.02 2.97
C PHE A 118 3.68 -1.58 2.42
N ALA A 119 3.12 -2.40 1.54
CA ALA A 119 1.73 -2.33 1.15
C ALA A 119 1.11 -3.72 1.10
N HIS A 120 -0.15 -3.79 1.50
CA HIS A 120 -0.90 -5.04 1.57
C HIS A 120 -2.24 -4.90 0.83
N ASN A 121 -2.65 -6.00 0.19
CA ASN A 121 -3.93 -6.12 -0.47
C ASN A 121 -4.68 -7.33 0.06
N GLY A 122 -5.70 -7.10 0.88
CA GLY A 122 -6.47 -8.14 1.51
C GLY A 122 -6.99 -7.69 2.87
N THR A 123 -7.43 -8.65 3.66
CA THR A 123 -7.84 -8.43 5.05
C THR A 123 -7.21 -9.52 5.89
N LEU A 124 -6.57 -9.13 6.99
CA LEU A 124 -5.96 -10.04 7.93
C LEU A 124 -6.91 -10.20 9.12
N ASN A 125 -7.19 -11.45 9.46
CA ASN A 125 -7.93 -11.84 10.65
C ASN A 125 -6.94 -12.48 11.64
N ALA A 126 -5.93 -11.71 12.01
CA ALA A 126 -4.91 -12.11 12.96
C ALA A 126 -4.77 -11.03 14.04
N GLU A 127 -4.55 -11.47 15.27
CA GLU A 127 -4.16 -10.60 16.37
C GLU A 127 -2.62 -10.52 16.40
N PHE A 128 -2.09 -9.32 16.25
CA PHE A 128 -0.67 -9.07 16.35
C PHE A 128 -0.37 -8.55 17.75
N ASN A 129 0.41 -9.32 18.53
CA ASN A 129 0.93 -8.80 19.80
C ASN A 129 2.08 -7.81 19.50
N LEU A 130 1.90 -6.56 19.92
CA LEU A 130 2.83 -5.45 19.69
C LEU A 130 3.23 -4.73 20.99
N GLU A 131 2.86 -5.27 22.17
CA GLU A 131 2.97 -4.56 23.45
C GLU A 131 4.42 -4.14 23.78
N ASP A 132 5.37 -5.04 23.54
CA ASP A 132 6.79 -4.85 23.88
C ASP A 132 7.68 -4.46 22.69
N GLY A 133 7.09 -4.30 21.50
CA GLY A 133 7.84 -4.02 20.27
C GLY A 133 8.18 -2.53 20.08
N ARG A 134 9.33 -2.26 19.43
CA ARG A 134 9.76 -0.90 19.01
C ARG A 134 8.74 -0.23 18.07
N TYR A 135 8.18 -0.99 17.15
CA TYR A 135 7.27 -0.50 16.11
C TYR A 135 5.81 -0.67 16.54
N ARG A 136 5.09 0.45 16.51
CA ARG A 136 3.66 0.53 16.79
C ARG A 136 2.91 1.20 15.63
N PRO A 137 1.64 0.81 15.38
CA PRO A 137 0.85 1.43 14.34
C PRO A 137 0.48 2.87 14.74
N VAL A 138 0.38 3.75 13.75
CA VAL A 138 -0.15 5.11 13.93
C VAL A 138 -1.65 5.14 13.63
N GLY A 139 -2.08 4.37 12.63
CA GLY A 139 -3.46 4.16 12.25
C GLY A 139 -4.07 2.91 12.86
N GLU A 140 -5.16 2.47 12.25
CA GLU A 140 -6.02 1.41 12.79
C GLU A 140 -6.21 0.23 11.83
N THR A 141 -5.42 0.18 10.76
CA THR A 141 -5.52 -0.90 9.76
C THR A 141 -4.79 -2.15 10.22
N ASP A 142 -5.37 -3.30 9.91
CA ASP A 142 -4.72 -4.60 10.05
C ASP A 142 -3.40 -4.70 9.28
N SER A 143 -3.31 -3.98 8.17
CA SER A 143 -2.14 -3.90 7.32
C SER A 143 -0.97 -3.18 8.01
N GLU A 144 -1.22 -2.09 8.75
CA GLU A 144 -0.16 -1.43 9.52
C GLU A 144 0.24 -2.24 10.76
N MET A 145 -0.72 -2.91 11.42
CA MET A 145 -0.43 -3.82 12.53
C MET A 145 0.49 -4.95 12.08
N ALA A 146 0.20 -5.57 10.93
CA ALA A 146 1.05 -6.60 10.34
C ALA A 146 2.45 -6.07 10.01
N PHE A 147 2.54 -4.86 9.44
CA PHE A 147 3.84 -4.26 9.14
C PHE A 147 4.66 -4.01 10.41
N CYS A 148 4.04 -3.48 11.46
CA CYS A 148 4.71 -3.26 12.74
C CYS A 148 5.18 -4.58 13.36
N HIS A 149 4.38 -5.64 13.27
CA HIS A 149 4.79 -6.97 13.70
C HIS A 149 6.04 -7.47 12.94
N ILE A 150 6.05 -7.37 11.61
CA ILE A 150 7.21 -7.75 10.77
C ILE A 150 8.45 -6.94 11.16
N MET A 151 8.32 -5.62 11.34
CA MET A 151 9.44 -4.76 11.72
C MET A 151 9.96 -5.07 13.12
N ASN A 152 9.09 -5.46 14.07
CA ASN A 152 9.54 -5.92 15.39
C ASN A 152 10.35 -7.22 15.26
N GLN A 153 9.90 -8.17 14.45
CA GLN A 153 10.64 -9.41 14.19
C GLN A 153 12.01 -9.16 13.54
N ILE A 154 12.09 -8.23 12.57
CA ILE A 154 13.37 -7.81 11.97
C ILE A 154 14.25 -7.15 13.04
N SER A 155 13.69 -6.32 13.91
CA SER A 155 14.49 -5.60 14.91
C SER A 155 15.07 -6.48 16.01
N GLU A 156 14.37 -7.56 16.34
CA GLU A 156 14.79 -8.53 17.36
C GLU A 156 15.78 -9.54 16.80
N ASN A 157 15.60 -9.98 15.55
CA ASN A 157 16.32 -11.11 14.98
C ASN A 157 17.34 -10.71 13.90
N GLY A 158 17.34 -9.44 13.49
CA GLY A 158 18.10 -8.91 12.36
C GLY A 158 17.38 -9.04 11.02
N ASP A 159 17.84 -8.28 10.02
CA ASP A 159 17.44 -8.47 8.62
C ASP A 159 18.28 -9.60 8.00
N TYR A 160 17.63 -10.71 7.62
CA TYR A 160 18.28 -11.83 6.95
C TYR A 160 18.47 -11.60 5.45
N ILE A 161 17.91 -10.53 4.89
CA ILE A 161 18.06 -10.19 3.47
C ILE A 161 19.37 -9.41 3.29
N GLN A 162 20.46 -10.15 3.08
CA GLN A 162 21.71 -9.57 2.59
C GLN A 162 21.50 -9.05 1.17
N GLY A 163 21.60 -7.74 1.00
CA GLY A 163 21.58 -7.05 -0.29
C GLY A 163 22.92 -6.39 -0.57
#